data_AF-A0AAW9TR66-F1
#
_entry.id   AF-A0AAW9TR66-F1
#
_cell.length_a   1.000
_cell.length_b   1.000
_cell.length_c   1.000
_cell.angle_alpha   90.00
_cell.angle_beta   90.00
_cell.angle_gamma   90.00
#
_symmetry.space_group_name_H-M   'P 1'
#
loop_
_entity.id
_entity.type
_entity.pdbx_description
1 polymer ?
#
loop_
_entity_poly.entity_id
_entity_poly.type
_entity_poly.pdbx_seq_one_letter_code
_entity_poly.pdbx_strand_id
1 'polypeptide(L)' 'MISIFEQFFSRGGAIAFLKDYRKRFPGSTFGTNLRVNFNRLEQCWQVSGHRFDVAAA' A
#
# COMPACT_ATOMS: atom_id res chain seq x y z
N MET A 1 -1.54 14.04 4.84
CA MET A 1 -1.70 12.93 3.86
C MET A 1 -0.37 12.21 3.78
N ILE A 2 -0.38 10.88 3.91
CA ILE A 2 0.83 10.06 4.01
C ILE A 2 0.94 9.24 2.73
N SER A 3 2.04 9.45 2.00
CA SER A 3 2.39 8.68 0.80
C SER A 3 3.04 7.36 1.22
N ILE A 4 2.66 6.27 0.55
CA ILE A 4 3.17 4.93 0.82
C ILE A 4 3.76 4.42 -0.49
N PHE A 5 4.99 3.91 -0.41
CA PHE A 5 5.70 3.35 -1.54
C PHE A 5 6.63 2.24 -1.04
N GLU A 6 6.24 0.99 -1.31
CA GLU A 6 6.98 -0.19 -0.86
C GLU A 6 7.28 -1.11 -2.04
N GLN A 7 8.46 -1.74 -2.02
CA GLN A 7 8.93 -2.61 -3.08
C GLN A 7 9.16 -4.03 -2.59
N PHE A 8 8.87 -5.01 -3.44
CA PHE A 8 8.88 -6.43 -3.12
C PHE A 8 9.45 -7.22 -4.29
N PHE A 9 10.26 -8.24 -3.98
CA PHE A 9 10.77 -9.18 -4.98
C PHE A 9 9.69 -10.08 -5.56
N SER A 10 8.59 -10.30 -4.85
CA SER A 10 7.51 -11.19 -5.28
C SER A 10 6.14 -10.54 -5.20
N ARG A 11 5.25 -10.96 -6.10
CA ARG A 11 3.84 -10.53 -6.09
C ARG A 11 3.15 -10.90 -4.79
N GLY A 12 3.49 -12.07 -4.24
CA GLY A 12 2.94 -12.56 -2.98
C GLY A 12 3.26 -11.63 -1.81
N GLY A 13 4.51 -11.16 -1.72
CA GLY A 13 4.92 -10.18 -0.70
C GLY A 13 4.14 -8.87 -0.80
N ALA A 14 4.00 -8.33 -2.02
CA ALA A 14 3.25 -7.09 -2.26
C ALA A 14 1.76 -7.23 -1.87
N ILE A 15 1.12 -8.35 -2.21
CA ILE A 15 -0.29 -8.61 -1.86
C ILE A 15 -0.45 -8.79 -0.33
N ALA A 16 0.47 -9.53 0.30
CA ALA A 16 0.45 -9.75 1.74
C ALA A 16 0.57 -8.41 2.50
N PHE A 17 1.51 -7.56 2.10
CA PHE A 17 1.65 -6.20 2.63
C PHE A 17 0.37 -5.37 2.44
N LEU A 18 -0.18 -5.34 1.22
CA LEU A 18 -1.40 -4.58 0.93
C LEU A 18 -2.57 -5.02 1.84
N LYS A 19 -2.71 -6.33 2.05
CA LYS A 19 -3.76 -6.91 2.88
C LYS A 19 -3.59 -6.52 4.36
N ASP A 20 -2.37 -6.65 4.90
CA ASP A 20 -2.10 -6.24 6.30
C ASP A 20 -2.27 -4.74 6.49
N TYR A 21 -1.79 -3.93 5.53
CA TYR A 21 -1.92 -2.48 5.59
C TYR A 21 -3.38 -2.03 5.61
N ARG A 22 -4.23 -2.60 4.75
CA ARG A 22 -5.67 -2.29 4.72
C ARG A 22 -6.41 -2.76 5.98
N LYS A 23 -5.91 -3.79 6.67
CA LYS A 23 -6.45 -4.23 7.96
C LYS A 23 -6.14 -3.22 9.07
N ARG A 24 -4.92 -2.68 9.09
CA ARG A 24 -4.49 -1.67 10.06
C ARG A 24 -5.09 -0.28 9.78
N PHE A 25 -5.19 0.07 8.50
CA PHE A 25 -5.70 1.36 8.04
C PHE A 25 -6.79 1.15 6.98
N PRO A 26 -8.03 0.85 7.39
CA PRO A 26 -9.15 0.66 6.48
C PRO A 26 -9.43 1.90 5.62
N GLY A 27 -9.77 1.67 4.35
CA GLY A 27 -10.10 2.74 3.39
C GLY A 27 -11.27 3.62 3.81
N SER A 28 -12.28 3.05 4.48
CA SER A 28 -13.46 3.77 4.99
C SER A 28 -13.13 4.80 6.07
N THR A 29 -12.08 4.57 6.85
CA THR A 29 -11.72 5.42 8.00
C THR A 29 -10.54 6.34 7.66
N PHE A 30 -9.53 5.81 6.98
CA PHE A 30 -8.28 6.52 6.70
C PHE A 30 -8.15 6.97 5.25
N GLY A 31 -9.16 6.76 4.39
CA GLY A 31 -9.05 7.05 2.96
C GLY A 31 -7.90 6.31 2.27
N THR A 32 -7.49 5.15 2.80
CA THR A 32 -6.38 4.34 2.27
C THR A 32 -6.68 3.90 0.84
N ASN A 33 -5.88 4.38 -0.11
CA ASN A 33 -5.94 4.01 -1.51
C ASN A 33 -4.55 3.54 -1.97
N LEU A 34 -4.39 2.24 -2.05
CA LEU A 34 -3.14 1.57 -2.42
C LEU A 34 -3.37 0.60 -3.58
N ARG A 35 -2.39 0.55 -4.50
CA ARG A 35 -2.38 -0.29 -5.69
C ARG A 35 -1.10 -1.11 -5.77
N VAL A 36 -1.21 -2.33 -6.29
CA VAL A 36 -0.07 -3.20 -6.57
C VAL A 36 0.22 -3.11 -8.07
N ASN A 37 1.46 -2.78 -8.42
CA ASN A 37 1.92 -2.67 -9.81
C ASN A 37 3.24 -3.42 -9.96
N PHE A 38 3.59 -3.89 -11.15
CA PHE A 38 4.93 -4.43 -11.43
C PHE A 38 5.79 -3.36 -12.11
N ASN A 39 6.91 -2.98 -11.49
CA ASN A 39 7.89 -2.09 -12.09
C ASN A 39 8.85 -2.92 -12.97
N ARG A 40 8.79 -2.69 -14.29
CA ARG A 40 9.64 -3.40 -15.25
C ARG A 40 11.09 -2.95 -15.23
N LEU A 41 11.38 -1.71 -14.83
CA LEU A 41 12.76 -1.21 -14.80
C LEU A 41 13.54 -1.82 -13.64
N GLU A 42 12.92 -1.86 -12.47
CA GLU A 42 13.53 -2.37 -11.24
C GLU A 42 13.26 -3.87 -11.02
N GLN A 43 12.49 -4.51 -11.93
CA GLN A 43 12.11 -5.92 -11.85
C GLN A 43 11.46 -6.29 -10.50
N CYS A 44 10.66 -5.38 -9.94
CA CYS A 44 10.05 -5.53 -8.62
C CYS A 44 8.54 -5.30 -8.65
N TRP A 45 7.84 -5.88 -7.68
CA TRP A 45 6.46 -5.55 -7.37
C TRP A 45 6.43 -4.36 -6.42
N GLN A 46 5.63 -3.35 -6.73
CA GLN A 46 5.50 -2.16 -5.91
C GLN A 46 4.06 -2.00 -5.39
N VAL A 47 3.92 -1.60 -4.13
CA VAL A 47 2.66 -1.13 -3.56
C VAL A 47 2.78 0.36 -3.34
N SER A 48 1.95 1.13 -4.06
CA SER A 48 2.00 2.59 -4.01
C SER A 48 0.62 3.22 -3.85
N GLY A 49 0.60 4.39 -3.22
CA GLY A 49 -0.60 5.20 -3.06
C GLY A 49 -0.52 6.07 -1.81
N HIS A 50 -1.64 6.25 -1.13
CA HIS A 50 -1.72 7.16 0.01
C HIS A 50 -2.75 6.74 1.05
N ARG A 51 -2.67 7.35 2.23
CA ARG A 51 -3.76 7.43 3.20
C ARG A 51 -3.86 8.84 3.76
N PHE A 52 -5.02 9.19 4.31
CA PHE A 52 -5.17 10.37 5.14
C PHE A 52 -4.61 10.10 6.55
N ASP A 53 -4.10 11.18 7.13
CA ASP A 53 -3.67 11.19 8.51
C ASP A 53 -4.82 11.75 9.33
N VAL A 54 -5.84 10.91 9.50
CA VAL A 54 -6.99 11.24 10.33
C VAL A 54 -6.61 10.77 11.72
N ALA A 55 -6.43 11.71 12.66
CA ALA A 55 -6.37 11.34 14.08
C ALA A 55 -7.63 10.52 14.35
N ALA A 56 -7.48 9.28 14.82
CA ALA A 56 -8.62 8.45 15.15
C ALA A 56 -9.49 9.24 16.13
N ALA A 57 -10.66 9.67 15.65
CA ALA A 57 -11.62 10.48 16.40
C ALA A 57 -12.29 9.64 17.48
#